data_AF-A0A179HGG8-F1
#
_entry.id   AF-A0A179HGG8-F1
#
_cell.length_a   1.000
_cell.length_b   1.000
_cell.length_c   1.000
_cell.angle_alpha   90.00
_cell.angle_beta   90.00
_cell.angle_gamma   90.00
#
_symmetry.space_group_name_H-M   'P 1'
#
loop_
_entity.id
_entity.type
_entity.pdbx_description
1 polymer ?
#
loop_
_entity_poly.entity_id
_entity_poly.type
_entity_poly.pdbx_seq_one_letter_code
_entity_poly.pdbx_strand_id
1 'polypeptide(L)'
;MAARPSSRASRLLLRPQPSSSPSTWLRPPLTSSHPLSHTPAPRLPCYRPAHQSRCYAAPRAPKVVAPAAASNPVFTLDEIPLSAVEAVVARNGDAFGALSAEEYYRHAQAFVAAIKGGASPWAVTLTGRDAIPAETLHQLACIMRQIRGPRSADALATSLWASASALGHRAATLSLARQLIRSGSFGRMPALRPVEERFRRLVDGKAAGADADALTAQGELLFEQGRFEPAVATLRRALQVGGALGFEWRPHCELCLGKALLKLGRRDEATEVLEALAAAGLPEADVELGQMLRGTDRKGAEQHLYAAACNGRQDIFSHLSEMALEQEGSSPEDRRRWAMEWSRLADPRAEY
;
A
#
# COMPACT_ATOMS: atom_id res chain seq x y z
N MET A 1 -23.70 -16.92 -24.44
CA MET A 1 -23.22 -15.60 -23.97
C MET A 1 -22.57 -15.79 -22.61
N ALA A 2 -21.27 -15.55 -22.47
CA ALA A 2 -20.57 -15.67 -21.19
C ALA A 2 -20.52 -14.28 -20.51
N ALA A 3 -21.06 -14.17 -19.30
CA ALA A 3 -20.98 -12.95 -18.52
C ALA A 3 -19.53 -12.69 -18.08
N ARG A 4 -19.04 -11.46 -18.27
CA ARG A 4 -17.75 -11.02 -17.74
C ARG A 4 -17.90 -10.67 -16.26
N PRO A 5 -17.04 -11.15 -15.35
CA PRO A 5 -17.03 -10.69 -13.97
C PRO A 5 -16.52 -9.24 -13.88
N SER A 6 -17.20 -8.40 -13.11
CA SER A 6 -16.93 -6.96 -13.03
C SER A 6 -15.85 -6.61 -12.00
N SER A 7 -14.58 -6.90 -12.31
CA SER A 7 -13.43 -6.45 -11.49
C SER A 7 -13.15 -4.95 -11.69
N ARG A 8 -14.07 -4.07 -11.24
CA ARG A 8 -13.86 -2.61 -11.18
C ARG A 8 -13.31 -2.13 -9.83
N ALA A 9 -13.49 -2.90 -8.76
CA ALA A 9 -13.13 -2.50 -7.41
C ALA A 9 -11.61 -2.34 -7.17
N SER A 10 -10.76 -3.12 -7.85
CA SER A 10 -9.31 -3.09 -7.59
C SER A 10 -8.60 -1.82 -8.13
N ARG A 11 -9.20 -1.12 -9.11
CA ARG A 11 -8.75 0.20 -9.56
C ARG A 11 -8.77 1.26 -8.44
N LEU A 12 -9.60 1.10 -7.42
CA LEU A 12 -9.71 2.09 -6.33
C LEU A 12 -8.46 2.14 -5.44
N LEU A 13 -7.65 1.08 -5.43
CA LEU A 13 -6.38 1.02 -4.70
C LEU A 13 -5.22 1.75 -5.43
N LEU A 14 -5.49 2.32 -6.61
CA LEU A 14 -4.55 3.14 -7.37
C LEU A 14 -4.63 4.64 -7.05
N ARG A 15 -5.68 5.12 -6.37
CA ARG A 15 -5.81 6.53 -5.98
C ARG A 15 -5.03 6.86 -4.70
N PRO A 16 -4.02 7.74 -4.71
CA PRO A 16 -3.52 8.37 -3.49
C PRO A 16 -4.48 9.48 -3.04
N GLN A 17 -4.72 9.60 -1.72
CA GLN A 17 -5.56 10.64 -1.13
C GLN A 17 -5.11 11.02 0.31
N PRO A 18 -5.33 12.27 0.76
CA PRO A 18 -4.29 13.04 1.46
C PRO A 18 -4.06 12.81 2.97
N SER A 19 -2.98 13.47 3.41
CA SER A 19 -2.27 13.40 4.69
C SER A 19 -3.00 14.01 5.91
N SER A 20 -2.42 13.72 7.09
CA SER A 20 -2.49 14.56 8.28
C SER A 20 -1.11 14.58 8.97
N SER A 21 -0.65 15.80 9.28
CA SER A 21 0.66 16.18 9.84
C SER A 21 0.67 16.04 11.39
N PRO A 22 1.68 16.50 12.19
CA PRO A 22 2.96 17.16 11.83
C PRO A 22 4.22 16.75 12.66
N SER A 23 5.35 17.42 12.37
CA SER A 23 6.43 17.79 13.33
C SER A 23 7.40 16.70 13.87
N THR A 24 8.70 16.94 14.14
CA THR A 24 9.55 18.16 14.01
C THR A 24 11.06 17.79 13.96
N TRP A 25 11.82 18.48 13.09
CA TRP A 25 13.27 18.83 13.07
C TRP A 25 14.37 18.00 13.80
N LEU A 26 15.46 17.64 13.08
CA LEU A 26 16.81 18.27 13.14
C LEU A 26 17.88 17.45 12.36
N ARG A 27 18.87 18.13 11.73
CA ARG A 27 19.98 17.56 10.92
C ARG A 27 21.11 18.61 10.73
N PRO A 28 22.35 18.24 10.30
CA PRO A 28 23.12 17.00 10.52
C PRO A 28 24.41 17.31 11.35
N PRO A 29 25.67 17.56 10.88
CA PRO A 29 26.39 17.29 9.61
C PRO A 29 27.75 16.51 9.71
N LEU A 30 27.94 15.52 8.82
CA LEU A 30 29.18 15.19 8.06
C LEU A 30 30.39 14.42 8.66
N THR A 31 31.13 13.83 7.70
CA THR A 31 32.47 13.17 7.74
C THR A 31 32.51 11.80 8.45
N SER A 32 33.35 10.80 8.10
CA SER A 32 34.25 10.44 6.99
C SER A 32 34.96 9.13 7.43
N SER A 33 35.27 8.21 6.49
CA SER A 33 36.41 7.26 6.42
C SER A 33 37.30 7.03 7.68
N HIS A 34 37.85 5.85 8.05
CA HIS A 34 38.06 4.54 7.38
C HIS A 34 38.50 3.47 8.46
N PRO A 35 38.99 2.22 8.17
CA PRO A 35 38.88 1.07 9.10
C PRO A 35 40.17 0.61 9.83
N LEU A 36 39.99 -0.08 10.97
CA LEU A 36 40.91 -1.04 11.63
C LEU A 36 40.04 -2.07 12.41
N SER A 37 40.12 -3.41 12.26
CA SER A 37 41.21 -4.38 12.54
C SER A 37 41.32 -4.81 14.02
N HIS A 38 40.96 -6.09 14.28
CA HIS A 38 41.22 -7.03 15.41
C HIS A 38 41.92 -6.53 16.71
N THR A 39 41.54 -6.96 17.93
CA THR A 39 41.65 -8.35 18.49
C THR A 39 40.81 -8.57 19.79
N PRO A 40 40.69 -9.81 20.32
CA PRO A 40 39.78 -10.16 21.44
C PRO A 40 40.44 -10.47 22.80
N ALA A 41 39.70 -10.29 23.92
CA ALA A 41 39.78 -11.00 25.23
C ALA A 41 39.04 -10.18 26.33
N PRO A 42 38.78 -10.69 27.57
CA PRO A 42 38.89 -12.07 28.08
C PRO A 42 37.56 -12.64 28.64
N ARG A 43 37.57 -13.92 29.05
CA ARG A 43 36.51 -14.57 29.84
C ARG A 43 36.81 -14.48 31.35
N LEU A 44 35.77 -14.36 32.18
CA LEU A 44 35.82 -14.40 33.66
C LEU A 44 34.59 -15.17 34.21
N PRO A 45 34.61 -15.67 35.47
CA PRO A 45 34.56 -17.13 35.64
C PRO A 45 33.20 -17.73 36.04
N CYS A 46 33.09 -19.05 35.88
CA CYS A 46 32.00 -19.85 36.44
C CYS A 46 32.05 -19.84 37.98
N TYR A 47 30.94 -19.46 38.63
CA TYR A 47 30.72 -19.70 40.05
C TYR A 47 29.61 -20.74 40.23
N ARG A 48 29.96 -21.90 40.81
CA ARG A 48 29.00 -22.90 41.30
C ARG A 48 28.82 -22.71 42.80
N PRO A 49 27.58 -22.58 43.28
CA PRO A 49 27.21 -23.07 44.60
C PRO A 49 26.61 -24.47 44.45
N ALA A 50 27.20 -25.46 45.10
CA ALA A 50 26.48 -26.69 45.43
C ALA A 50 25.55 -26.40 46.61
N HIS A 51 24.31 -26.87 46.57
CA HIS A 51 23.60 -27.55 47.66
C HIS A 51 22.20 -27.92 47.17
N GLN A 52 21.96 -29.21 46.94
CA GLN A 52 20.63 -29.72 46.63
C GLN A 52 19.83 -29.91 47.91
N SER A 53 18.75 -29.15 48.05
CA SER A 53 17.67 -29.48 49.00
C SER A 53 16.44 -29.90 48.19
N ARG A 54 16.10 -31.19 48.25
CA ARG A 54 14.89 -31.73 47.59
C ARG A 54 13.65 -31.28 48.36
N CYS A 55 12.95 -30.27 47.85
CA CYS A 55 11.58 -29.96 48.27
C CYS A 55 10.59 -30.81 47.46
N TYR A 56 9.68 -31.49 48.15
CA TYR A 56 8.66 -32.34 47.54
C TYR A 56 7.68 -31.50 46.69
N ALA A 57 7.32 -32.02 45.52
CA ALA A 57 6.35 -31.36 44.65
C ALA A 57 4.92 -31.54 45.20
N ALA A 58 4.28 -30.44 45.57
CA ALA A 58 2.86 -30.45 45.95
C ALA A 58 1.96 -30.76 44.72
N PRO A 59 0.80 -31.41 44.92
CA PRO A 59 -0.14 -31.67 43.82
C PRO A 59 -0.59 -30.38 43.14
N ARG A 60 -0.56 -30.33 41.81
CA ARG A 60 -1.12 -29.20 41.06
C ARG A 60 -2.63 -29.15 41.25
N ALA A 61 -3.12 -28.04 41.79
CA ALA A 61 -4.54 -27.70 41.76
C ALA A 61 -5.06 -27.73 40.31
N PRO A 62 -6.33 -28.12 40.08
CA PRO A 62 -6.90 -28.16 38.74
C PRO A 62 -6.83 -26.78 38.08
N LYS A 63 -6.45 -26.73 36.80
CA LYS A 63 -6.48 -25.50 36.01
C LYS A 63 -7.93 -25.00 35.97
N VAL A 64 -8.19 -23.89 36.65
CA VAL A 64 -9.36 -23.06 36.36
C VAL A 64 -9.26 -22.66 34.89
N VAL A 65 -10.22 -23.10 34.09
CA VAL A 65 -10.34 -22.66 32.70
C VAL A 65 -10.69 -21.18 32.74
N ALA A 66 -9.76 -20.33 32.32
CA ALA A 66 -10.02 -18.90 32.20
C ALA A 66 -11.21 -18.69 31.24
N PRO A 67 -12.09 -17.72 31.50
CA PRO A 67 -13.21 -17.41 30.60
C PRO A 67 -12.70 -17.05 29.20
N ALA A 68 -13.59 -17.16 28.21
CA ALA A 68 -13.28 -17.04 26.79
C ALA A 68 -12.40 -15.83 26.46
N ALA A 69 -11.51 -16.02 25.47
CA ALA A 69 -10.44 -15.10 25.12
C ALA A 69 -10.90 -13.63 25.06
N ALA A 70 -10.12 -12.75 25.70
CA ALA A 70 -10.32 -11.31 25.60
C ALA A 70 -10.38 -10.88 24.13
N SER A 71 -11.48 -10.23 23.74
CA SER A 71 -11.70 -9.75 22.38
C SER A 71 -10.51 -8.91 21.93
N ASN A 72 -9.85 -9.31 20.84
CA ASN A 72 -8.68 -8.59 20.34
C ASN A 72 -9.14 -7.19 19.89
N PRO A 73 -8.79 -6.11 20.61
CA PRO A 73 -9.56 -4.86 20.61
C PRO A 73 -9.51 -4.09 19.29
N VAL A 74 -8.66 -4.53 18.37
CA VAL A 74 -8.45 -3.91 17.06
C VAL A 74 -9.55 -4.32 16.04
N PHE A 75 -10.21 -5.48 16.21
CA PHE A 75 -11.23 -5.96 15.28
C PHE A 75 -12.64 -5.60 15.76
N THR A 76 -13.00 -4.32 15.64
CA THR A 76 -14.32 -3.80 16.06
C THR A 76 -14.82 -2.70 15.11
N LEU A 77 -16.12 -2.40 15.16
CA LEU A 77 -16.78 -1.35 14.36
C LEU A 77 -17.13 -0.11 15.19
N ASP A 78 -16.73 -0.05 16.46
CA ASP A 78 -17.17 0.99 17.40
C ASP A 78 -16.78 2.42 16.97
N GLU A 79 -15.71 2.55 16.19
CA GLU A 79 -15.22 3.80 15.59
C GLU A 79 -15.63 3.98 14.10
N ILE A 80 -16.38 3.03 13.54
CA ILE A 80 -16.68 2.93 12.11
C ILE A 80 -18.21 2.92 11.93
N PRO A 81 -18.88 4.08 11.94
CA PRO A 81 -20.32 4.14 11.74
C PRO A 81 -20.71 3.80 10.30
N LEU A 82 -21.98 3.41 10.10
CA LEU A 82 -22.56 3.18 8.77
C LEU A 82 -22.32 4.37 7.81
N SER A 83 -22.42 5.61 8.30
CA SER A 83 -22.17 6.82 7.51
C SER A 83 -20.75 6.93 6.95
N ALA A 84 -19.76 6.28 7.58
CA ALA A 84 -18.41 6.18 7.01
C ALA A 84 -18.37 5.22 5.81
N VAL A 85 -19.16 4.14 5.83
CA VAL A 85 -19.33 3.23 4.69
C VAL A 85 -20.14 3.90 3.57
N GLU A 86 -21.25 4.55 3.89
CA GLU A 86 -22.05 5.34 2.93
C GLU A 86 -21.18 6.38 2.20
N ALA A 87 -20.38 7.16 2.95
CA ALA A 87 -19.48 8.16 2.39
C ALA A 87 -18.36 7.57 1.52
N VAL A 88 -18.02 6.28 1.67
CA VAL A 88 -17.10 5.56 0.77
C VAL A 88 -17.84 5.05 -0.45
N VAL A 89 -19.01 4.44 -0.30
CA VAL A 89 -19.79 3.91 -1.42
C VAL A 89 -20.20 5.05 -2.37
N ALA A 90 -20.80 6.12 -1.85
CA ALA A 90 -21.29 7.25 -2.64
C ALA A 90 -20.20 7.90 -3.51
N ARG A 91 -19.00 8.16 -2.96
CA ARG A 91 -17.91 8.83 -3.69
C ARG A 91 -17.18 7.95 -4.72
N ASN A 92 -17.44 6.64 -4.72
CA ASN A 92 -16.84 5.69 -5.67
C ASN A 92 -17.82 5.23 -6.76
N GLY A 93 -19.08 5.70 -6.73
CA GLY A 93 -20.10 5.39 -7.73
C GLY A 93 -20.30 3.88 -7.91
N ASP A 94 -20.45 3.45 -9.17
CA ASP A 94 -20.74 2.06 -9.55
C ASP A 94 -19.70 1.02 -9.10
N ALA A 95 -18.51 1.43 -8.62
CA ALA A 95 -17.45 0.51 -8.24
C ALA A 95 -17.81 -0.42 -7.06
N PHE A 96 -18.83 -0.06 -6.29
CA PHE A 96 -19.42 -0.89 -5.22
C PHE A 96 -20.92 -1.19 -5.45
N GLY A 97 -21.46 -0.97 -6.66
CA GLY A 97 -22.91 -1.06 -6.94
C GLY A 97 -23.53 -2.47 -6.89
N ALA A 98 -22.83 -3.48 -6.35
CA ALA A 98 -23.34 -4.84 -6.20
C ALA A 98 -24.24 -5.03 -4.97
N LEU A 99 -24.06 -4.19 -3.94
CA LEU A 99 -24.80 -4.20 -2.67
C LEU A 99 -24.99 -2.77 -2.17
N SER A 100 -25.98 -2.55 -1.29
CA SER A 100 -26.14 -1.27 -0.61
C SER A 100 -25.08 -1.04 0.50
N ALA A 101 -24.92 0.20 0.95
CA ALA A 101 -24.01 0.53 2.05
C ALA A 101 -24.40 -0.20 3.35
N GLU A 102 -25.69 -0.32 3.62
CA GLU A 102 -26.29 -1.04 4.74
C GLU A 102 -26.05 -2.55 4.65
N GLU A 103 -26.06 -3.12 3.45
CA GLU A 103 -25.74 -4.53 3.20
C GLU A 103 -24.25 -4.81 3.45
N TYR A 104 -23.35 -3.98 2.91
CA TYR A 104 -21.92 -4.04 3.22
C TYR A 104 -21.65 -3.91 4.72
N TYR A 105 -22.33 -2.98 5.41
CA TYR A 105 -22.18 -2.78 6.84
C TYR A 105 -22.71 -3.97 7.65
N ARG A 106 -23.83 -4.58 7.25
CA ARG A 106 -24.36 -5.82 7.85
C ARG A 106 -23.38 -6.98 7.71
N HIS A 107 -22.73 -7.11 6.55
CA HIS A 107 -21.66 -8.11 6.36
C HIS A 107 -20.43 -7.81 7.24
N ALA A 108 -20.06 -6.53 7.45
CA ALA A 108 -19.02 -6.15 8.40
C ALA A 108 -19.37 -6.54 9.84
N GLN A 109 -20.62 -6.31 10.26
CA GLN A 109 -21.12 -6.69 11.58
C GLN A 109 -21.07 -8.21 11.79
N ALA A 110 -21.54 -9.00 10.81
CA ALA A 110 -21.48 -10.46 10.86
C ALA A 110 -20.03 -10.98 10.93
N PHE A 111 -19.12 -10.39 10.15
CA PHE A 111 -17.69 -10.72 10.14
C PHE A 111 -17.02 -10.43 11.50
N VAL A 112 -17.29 -9.26 12.10
CA VAL A 112 -16.78 -8.89 13.42
C VAL A 112 -17.41 -9.75 14.53
N ALA A 113 -18.69 -10.09 14.43
CA ALA A 113 -19.35 -11.01 15.35
C ALA A 113 -18.70 -12.41 15.31
N ALA A 114 -18.33 -12.91 14.13
CA ALA A 114 -17.60 -14.17 13.97
C ALA A 114 -16.24 -14.14 14.68
N ILE A 115 -15.47 -13.05 14.53
CA ILE A 115 -14.18 -12.87 15.23
C ILE A 115 -14.40 -12.81 16.75
N LYS A 116 -15.40 -12.04 17.23
CA LYS A 116 -15.76 -11.99 18.66
C LYS A 116 -16.23 -13.35 19.20
N GLY A 117 -16.81 -14.19 18.34
CA GLY A 117 -17.15 -15.60 18.61
C GLY A 117 -15.97 -16.59 18.53
N GLY A 118 -14.74 -16.12 18.28
CA GLY A 118 -13.53 -16.94 18.27
C GLY A 118 -13.02 -17.38 16.89
N ALA A 119 -13.62 -16.91 15.79
CA ALA A 119 -13.08 -17.15 14.45
C ALA A 119 -11.72 -16.44 14.26
N SER A 120 -10.79 -17.09 13.53
CA SER A 120 -9.51 -16.48 13.20
C SER A 120 -9.70 -15.30 12.24
N PRO A 121 -9.24 -14.07 12.58
CA PRO A 121 -9.37 -12.89 11.71
C PRO A 121 -8.74 -13.06 10.32
N TRP A 122 -7.81 -13.99 10.16
CA TRP A 122 -7.05 -14.18 8.91
C TRP A 122 -7.68 -15.21 7.97
N ALA A 123 -8.74 -15.90 8.41
CA ALA A 123 -9.42 -16.95 7.67
C ALA A 123 -10.88 -17.13 8.13
N VAL A 124 -11.60 -16.02 8.34
CA VAL A 124 -13.02 -16.08 8.75
C VAL A 124 -13.81 -16.74 7.63
N THR A 125 -14.52 -17.82 7.96
CA THR A 125 -15.39 -18.56 7.04
C THR A 125 -16.76 -18.70 7.70
N LEU A 126 -17.79 -18.17 7.05
CA LEU A 126 -19.19 -18.31 7.46
C LEU A 126 -19.89 -19.24 6.47
N THR A 127 -20.84 -20.04 6.96
CA THR A 127 -21.50 -21.11 6.20
C THR A 127 -23.02 -20.99 6.27
N GLY A 128 -23.71 -21.57 5.30
CA GLY A 128 -25.18 -21.53 5.25
C GLY A 128 -25.69 -20.13 4.92
N ARG A 129 -26.69 -19.65 5.67
CA ARG A 129 -27.37 -18.37 5.41
C ARG A 129 -26.51 -17.14 5.71
N ASP A 130 -25.49 -17.29 6.55
CA ASP A 130 -24.58 -16.21 6.96
C ASP A 130 -23.30 -16.15 6.10
N ALA A 131 -23.22 -16.98 5.05
CA ALA A 131 -22.06 -17.04 4.17
C ALA A 131 -21.84 -15.71 3.43
N ILE A 132 -20.66 -15.10 3.62
CA ILE A 132 -20.26 -13.88 2.91
C ILE A 132 -19.41 -14.28 1.69
N PRO A 133 -19.82 -13.93 0.46
CA PRO A 133 -19.03 -14.23 -0.74
C PRO A 133 -17.63 -13.61 -0.69
N ALA A 134 -16.64 -14.29 -1.26
CA ALA A 134 -15.26 -13.82 -1.23
C ALA A 134 -15.05 -12.49 -2.01
N GLU A 135 -15.89 -12.23 -3.01
CA GLU A 135 -15.98 -10.93 -3.71
C GLU A 135 -16.50 -9.84 -2.77
N THR A 136 -17.58 -10.09 -2.03
CA THR A 136 -18.14 -9.17 -1.03
C THR A 136 -17.13 -8.85 0.07
N LEU A 137 -16.39 -9.85 0.58
CA LEU A 137 -15.29 -9.65 1.54
C LEU A 137 -14.19 -8.75 0.95
N HIS A 138 -13.84 -8.92 -0.33
CA HIS A 138 -12.85 -8.08 -1.00
C HIS A 138 -13.33 -6.65 -1.22
N GLN A 139 -14.57 -6.45 -1.67
CA GLN A 139 -15.19 -5.12 -1.83
C GLN A 139 -15.26 -4.41 -0.48
N LEU A 140 -15.70 -5.10 0.57
CA LEU A 140 -15.78 -4.56 1.93
C LEU A 140 -14.39 -4.19 2.47
N ALA A 141 -13.35 -4.98 2.19
CA ALA A 141 -11.97 -4.62 2.53
C ALA A 141 -11.50 -3.35 1.80
N CYS A 142 -11.83 -3.21 0.51
CA CYS A 142 -11.56 -2.00 -0.27
C CYS A 142 -12.34 -0.79 0.25
N ILE A 143 -13.54 -0.97 0.80
CA ILE A 143 -14.31 0.07 1.49
C ILE A 143 -13.60 0.48 2.78
N MET A 144 -13.32 -0.48 3.67
CA MET A 144 -12.68 -0.26 4.98
C MET A 144 -11.33 0.45 4.84
N ARG A 145 -10.51 0.07 3.84
CA ARG A 145 -9.22 0.71 3.56
C ARG A 145 -9.32 2.20 3.21
N GLN A 146 -10.48 2.68 2.75
CA GLN A 146 -10.70 4.08 2.42
C GLN A 146 -11.32 4.91 3.56
N ILE A 147 -11.63 4.29 4.71
CA ILE A 147 -12.08 4.99 5.92
C ILE A 147 -10.83 5.47 6.66
N ARG A 148 -10.64 6.79 6.77
CA ARG A 148 -9.46 7.38 7.42
C ARG A 148 -9.69 7.59 8.91
N GLY A 149 -8.64 7.37 9.71
CA GLY A 149 -8.61 7.64 11.15
C GLY A 149 -8.56 6.37 11.99
N PRO A 150 -9.64 5.57 12.07
CA PRO A 150 -9.70 4.38 12.91
C PRO A 150 -8.68 3.31 12.51
N ARG A 151 -7.81 2.90 13.45
CA ARG A 151 -6.88 1.77 13.25
C ARG A 151 -7.62 0.45 13.02
N SER A 152 -8.83 0.36 13.56
CA SER A 152 -9.78 -0.72 13.36
C SER A 152 -10.15 -0.91 11.88
N ALA A 153 -10.25 0.16 11.08
CA ALA A 153 -10.59 0.07 9.66
C ALA A 153 -9.48 -0.59 8.83
N ASP A 154 -8.22 -0.20 9.04
CA ASP A 154 -7.06 -0.83 8.38
C ASP A 154 -6.86 -2.29 8.79
N ALA A 155 -7.11 -2.62 10.06
CA ALA A 155 -7.05 -3.99 10.55
C ALA A 155 -8.16 -4.87 9.95
N LEU A 156 -9.39 -4.36 9.90
CA LEU A 156 -10.51 -5.03 9.25
C LEU A 156 -10.27 -5.20 7.74
N ALA A 157 -9.77 -4.19 7.03
CA ALA A 157 -9.41 -4.32 5.62
C ALA A 157 -8.39 -5.46 5.38
N THR A 158 -7.35 -5.52 6.21
CA THR A 158 -6.32 -6.58 6.18
C THR A 158 -6.94 -7.96 6.45
N SER A 159 -7.79 -8.08 7.46
CA SER A 159 -8.47 -9.31 7.89
C SER A 159 -9.50 -9.81 6.85
N LEU A 160 -10.27 -8.90 6.26
CA LEU A 160 -11.24 -9.17 5.20
C LEU A 160 -10.56 -9.65 3.91
N TRP A 161 -9.49 -8.98 3.46
CA TRP A 161 -8.72 -9.49 2.30
C TRP A 161 -8.02 -10.82 2.61
N ALA A 162 -7.50 -11.03 3.81
CA ALA A 162 -6.90 -12.31 4.20
C ALA A 162 -7.93 -13.44 4.13
N SER A 163 -9.14 -13.20 4.64
CA SER A 163 -10.25 -14.16 4.60
C SER A 163 -10.77 -14.40 3.18
N ALA A 164 -10.92 -13.36 2.36
CA ALA A 164 -11.25 -13.52 0.93
C ALA A 164 -10.15 -14.29 0.16
N SER A 165 -8.87 -14.03 0.45
CA SER A 165 -7.74 -14.79 -0.09
C SER A 165 -7.76 -16.25 0.40
N ALA A 166 -8.18 -16.50 1.65
CA ALA A 166 -8.36 -17.85 2.19
C ALA A 166 -9.34 -18.67 1.34
N LEU A 167 -10.46 -18.06 0.94
CA LEU A 167 -11.47 -18.58 0.02
C LEU A 167 -11.03 -18.63 -1.46
N GLY A 168 -9.77 -18.31 -1.77
CA GLY A 168 -9.20 -18.37 -3.12
C GLY A 168 -9.41 -17.13 -3.99
N HIS A 169 -9.91 -16.01 -3.44
CA HIS A 169 -10.15 -14.81 -4.22
C HIS A 169 -8.84 -14.15 -4.68
N ARG A 170 -8.62 -14.15 -6.00
CA ARG A 170 -7.44 -13.60 -6.68
C ARG A 170 -7.19 -12.13 -6.30
N ALA A 171 -8.17 -11.26 -6.52
CA ALA A 171 -8.00 -9.82 -6.33
C ALA A 171 -7.73 -9.44 -4.86
N ALA A 172 -8.29 -10.18 -3.90
CA ALA A 172 -7.98 -10.00 -2.48
C ALA A 172 -6.53 -10.38 -2.15
N THR A 173 -6.04 -11.48 -2.72
CA THR A 173 -4.64 -11.91 -2.58
C THR A 173 -3.69 -10.82 -3.10
N LEU A 174 -3.97 -10.27 -4.28
CA LEU A 174 -3.16 -9.20 -4.90
C LEU A 174 -3.22 -7.90 -4.09
N SER A 175 -4.41 -7.48 -3.67
CA SER A 175 -4.61 -6.24 -2.90
C SER A 175 -3.87 -6.27 -1.57
N LEU A 176 -3.98 -7.37 -0.83
CA LEU A 176 -3.28 -7.54 0.44
C LEU A 176 -1.76 -7.71 0.25
N ALA A 177 -1.31 -8.47 -0.74
CA ALA A 177 0.12 -8.56 -1.05
C ALA A 177 0.72 -7.17 -1.32
N ARG A 178 0.06 -6.35 -2.15
CA ARG A 178 0.49 -4.99 -2.47
C ARG A 178 0.45 -4.04 -1.27
N GLN A 179 -0.57 -4.12 -0.42
CA GLN A 179 -0.63 -3.38 0.84
C GLN A 179 0.52 -3.78 1.79
N LEU A 180 0.86 -5.06 1.87
CA LEU A 180 2.00 -5.55 2.66
C LEU A 180 3.35 -5.10 2.09
N ILE A 181 3.49 -5.03 0.77
CA ILE A 181 4.68 -4.50 0.09
C ILE A 181 4.87 -3.02 0.45
N ARG A 182 3.84 -2.19 0.22
CA ARG A 182 3.86 -0.73 0.46
C ARG A 182 4.05 -0.33 1.93
N SER A 183 3.60 -1.17 2.86
CA SER A 183 3.81 -0.98 4.30
C SER A 183 5.12 -1.61 4.81
N GLY A 184 5.95 -2.18 3.93
CA GLY A 184 7.17 -2.89 4.30
C GLY A 184 6.93 -4.11 5.19
N SER A 185 5.70 -4.62 5.26
CA SER A 185 5.29 -5.73 6.14
C SER A 185 5.29 -7.10 5.47
N PHE A 186 5.49 -7.15 4.14
CA PHE A 186 5.61 -8.40 3.39
C PHE A 186 6.76 -9.27 3.91
N GLY A 187 6.48 -10.54 4.20
CA GLY A 187 7.40 -11.51 4.82
C GLY A 187 7.55 -11.36 6.34
N ARG A 188 7.00 -10.30 6.96
CA ARG A 188 7.17 -10.00 8.40
C ARG A 188 6.06 -10.54 9.29
N MET A 189 4.90 -10.88 8.74
CA MET A 189 3.70 -11.29 9.50
C MET A 189 3.43 -12.80 9.35
N PRO A 190 3.76 -13.66 10.34
CA PRO A 190 3.56 -15.11 10.23
C PRO A 190 2.12 -15.54 9.91
N ALA A 191 1.14 -14.79 10.41
CA ALA A 191 -0.29 -15.03 10.17
C ALA A 191 -0.72 -14.82 8.71
N LEU A 192 0.04 -14.05 7.92
CA LEU A 192 -0.29 -13.71 6.53
C LEU A 192 0.52 -14.51 5.50
N ARG A 193 1.41 -15.41 5.93
CA ARG A 193 2.16 -16.33 5.05
C ARG A 193 1.27 -17.08 4.04
N PRO A 194 0.06 -17.57 4.39
CA PRO A 194 -0.82 -18.23 3.41
C PRO A 194 -1.29 -17.31 2.27
N VAL A 195 -1.31 -15.98 2.47
CA VAL A 195 -1.60 -14.99 1.42
C VAL A 195 -0.35 -14.80 0.56
N GLU A 196 0.83 -14.66 1.18
CA GLU A 196 2.11 -14.54 0.49
C GLU A 196 2.45 -15.78 -0.37
N GLU A 197 2.04 -16.98 0.07
CA GLU A 197 2.16 -18.24 -0.67
C GLU A 197 1.19 -18.34 -1.85
N ARG A 198 -0.02 -17.75 -1.74
CA ARG A 198 -0.93 -17.61 -2.88
C ARG A 198 -0.38 -16.60 -3.88
N PHE A 199 0.12 -15.45 -3.40
CA PHE A 199 0.76 -14.44 -4.23
C PHE A 199 1.97 -15.01 -4.99
N ARG A 200 2.89 -15.72 -4.30
CA ARG A 200 4.02 -16.40 -4.96
C ARG A 200 3.56 -17.36 -6.05
N ARG A 201 2.53 -18.18 -5.81
CA ARG A 201 1.96 -19.06 -6.86
C ARG A 201 1.39 -18.32 -8.08
N LEU A 202 0.89 -17.10 -7.93
CA LEU A 202 0.45 -16.27 -9.06
C LEU A 202 1.65 -15.71 -9.86
N VAL A 203 2.76 -15.40 -9.19
CA VAL A 203 4.04 -14.95 -9.81
C VAL A 203 4.78 -16.10 -10.51
N ASP A 204 4.83 -17.26 -9.86
CA ASP A 204 5.59 -18.46 -10.27
C ASP A 204 4.87 -19.29 -11.34
N GLY A 205 3.69 -18.87 -11.79
CA GLY A 205 2.98 -19.50 -12.90
C GLY A 205 3.88 -19.66 -14.14
N LYS A 206 3.73 -20.79 -14.85
CA LYS A 206 4.35 -20.99 -16.17
C LYS A 206 3.94 -19.84 -17.10
N ALA A 207 4.72 -19.51 -18.13
CA ALA A 207 4.52 -18.28 -18.92
C ALA A 207 3.07 -17.97 -19.37
N ALA A 208 2.27 -18.99 -19.73
CA ALA A 208 0.86 -18.85 -20.14
C ALA A 208 -0.18 -18.82 -18.98
N GLY A 209 0.26 -19.04 -17.74
CA GLY A 209 -0.55 -19.00 -16.51
C GLY A 209 0.10 -18.18 -15.39
N ALA A 210 1.10 -17.36 -15.72
CA ALA A 210 1.62 -16.33 -14.85
C ALA A 210 0.65 -15.16 -14.81
N ASP A 211 0.56 -14.49 -13.66
CA ASP A 211 -0.41 -13.42 -13.46
C ASP A 211 0.25 -12.04 -13.64
N ALA A 212 -0.22 -11.24 -14.59
CA ALA A 212 0.38 -9.95 -14.92
C ALA A 212 0.24 -8.91 -13.77
N ASP A 213 -0.87 -8.90 -13.03
CA ASP A 213 -1.03 -8.04 -11.85
C ASP A 213 -0.11 -8.51 -10.71
N ALA A 214 0.07 -9.83 -10.53
CA ALA A 214 1.00 -10.38 -9.54
C ALA A 214 2.47 -10.07 -9.88
N LEU A 215 2.87 -10.24 -11.14
CA LEU A 215 4.20 -9.85 -11.64
C LEU A 215 4.44 -8.36 -11.45
N THR A 216 3.41 -7.53 -11.63
CA THR A 216 3.49 -6.08 -11.36
C THR A 216 3.80 -5.79 -9.90
N ALA A 217 3.07 -6.39 -8.95
CA ALA A 217 3.38 -6.26 -7.52
C ALA A 217 4.73 -6.88 -7.13
N GLN A 218 5.18 -7.95 -7.81
CA GLN A 218 6.51 -8.51 -7.60
C GLN A 218 7.61 -7.55 -8.08
N GLY A 219 7.37 -6.81 -9.16
CA GLY A 219 8.21 -5.70 -9.61
C GLY A 219 8.27 -4.56 -8.60
N GLU A 220 7.12 -4.14 -8.06
CA GLU A 220 7.01 -3.14 -6.98
C GLU A 220 7.81 -3.60 -5.73
N LEU A 221 7.68 -4.87 -5.30
CA LEU A 221 8.47 -5.44 -4.19
C LEU A 221 9.99 -5.44 -4.46
N LEU A 222 10.42 -5.77 -5.68
CA LEU A 222 11.84 -5.73 -6.05
C LEU A 222 12.39 -4.30 -6.08
N PHE A 223 11.58 -3.33 -6.53
CA PHE A 223 11.92 -1.90 -6.51
C PHE A 223 12.10 -1.39 -5.07
N GLU A 224 11.16 -1.68 -4.16
CA GLU A 224 11.26 -1.30 -2.74
C GLU A 224 12.45 -1.97 -2.01
N GLN A 225 12.93 -3.11 -2.51
CA GLN A 225 14.17 -3.76 -2.05
C GLN A 225 15.46 -3.15 -2.64
N GLY A 226 15.37 -2.11 -3.48
CA GLY A 226 16.51 -1.54 -4.20
C GLY A 226 17.03 -2.41 -5.35
N ARG A 227 16.30 -3.48 -5.73
CA ARG A 227 16.71 -4.46 -6.75
C ARG A 227 16.17 -4.05 -8.12
N PHE A 228 16.66 -2.93 -8.63
CA PHE A 228 16.07 -2.25 -9.79
C PHE A 228 16.13 -3.04 -11.10
N GLU A 229 17.25 -3.68 -11.48
CA GLU A 229 17.28 -4.52 -12.71
C GLU A 229 16.33 -5.74 -12.63
N PRO A 230 16.31 -6.53 -11.52
CA PRO A 230 15.27 -7.54 -11.31
C PRO A 230 13.83 -6.99 -11.39
N ALA A 231 13.58 -5.76 -10.91
CA ALA A 231 12.29 -5.11 -11.04
C ALA A 231 11.96 -4.82 -12.52
N VAL A 232 12.86 -4.19 -13.28
CA VAL A 232 12.70 -3.93 -14.73
C VAL A 232 12.41 -5.22 -15.50
N ALA A 233 13.18 -6.29 -15.27
CA ALA A 233 12.97 -7.58 -15.91
C ALA A 233 11.59 -8.19 -15.58
N THR A 234 11.16 -8.08 -14.32
CA THR A 234 9.86 -8.60 -13.87
C THR A 234 8.68 -7.80 -14.42
N LEU A 235 8.80 -6.47 -14.48
CA LEU A 235 7.78 -5.58 -15.03
C LEU A 235 7.64 -5.73 -16.55
N ARG A 236 8.77 -5.88 -17.27
CA ARG A 236 8.75 -6.25 -18.71
C ARG A 236 8.08 -7.60 -18.94
N ARG A 237 8.33 -8.60 -18.08
CA ARG A 237 7.61 -9.89 -18.12
C ARG A 237 6.11 -9.72 -17.87
N ALA A 238 5.70 -8.84 -16.95
CA ALA A 238 4.28 -8.55 -16.72
C ALA A 238 3.59 -7.99 -17.98
N LEU A 239 4.24 -7.03 -18.65
CA LEU A 239 3.73 -6.45 -19.91
C LEU A 239 3.65 -7.50 -21.04
N GLN A 240 4.65 -8.38 -21.16
CA GLN A 240 4.63 -9.48 -22.12
C GLN A 240 3.50 -10.49 -21.85
N VAL A 241 3.30 -10.88 -20.59
CA VAL A 241 2.24 -11.82 -20.17
C VAL A 241 0.85 -11.23 -20.35
N GLY A 242 0.68 -9.93 -20.06
CA GLY A 242 -0.59 -9.22 -20.28
C GLY A 242 -0.93 -8.98 -21.76
N GLY A 243 0.08 -8.93 -22.62
CA GLY A 243 -0.08 -8.85 -24.08
C GLY A 243 -0.90 -7.65 -24.57
N ALA A 244 -1.44 -7.79 -25.79
CA ALA A 244 -2.21 -6.73 -26.45
C ALA A 244 -3.58 -6.47 -25.80
N LEU A 245 -4.16 -7.45 -25.12
CA LEU A 245 -5.46 -7.31 -24.42
C LEU A 245 -5.34 -6.48 -23.13
N GLY A 246 -4.14 -6.33 -22.58
CA GLY A 246 -3.87 -5.60 -21.35
C GLY A 246 -4.34 -6.34 -20.09
N PHE A 247 -4.07 -5.73 -18.94
CA PHE A 247 -4.39 -6.22 -17.61
C PHE A 247 -4.73 -5.04 -16.70
N GLU A 248 -5.37 -5.30 -15.55
CA GLU A 248 -5.97 -4.24 -14.74
C GLU A 248 -4.94 -3.22 -14.24
N TRP A 249 -3.76 -3.68 -13.84
CA TRP A 249 -2.69 -2.83 -13.32
C TRP A 249 -1.66 -2.38 -14.37
N ARG A 250 -1.98 -2.47 -15.68
CA ARG A 250 -1.02 -2.11 -16.74
C ARG A 250 -0.42 -0.70 -16.61
N PRO A 251 -1.18 0.39 -16.40
CA PRO A 251 -0.60 1.72 -16.21
C PRO A 251 0.31 1.83 -14.97
N HIS A 252 -0.01 1.08 -13.91
CA HIS A 252 0.84 1.01 -12.72
C HIS A 252 2.11 0.20 -12.95
N CYS A 253 2.05 -0.85 -13.77
CA CYS A 253 3.24 -1.60 -14.21
C CYS A 253 4.18 -0.73 -15.05
N GLU A 254 3.63 0.05 -15.98
CA GLU A 254 4.37 0.99 -16.82
C GLU A 254 4.98 2.11 -15.95
N LEU A 255 4.24 2.65 -14.97
CA LEU A 255 4.76 3.63 -14.00
C LEU A 255 5.91 3.06 -13.15
N CYS A 256 5.74 1.87 -12.58
CA CYS A 256 6.81 1.19 -11.83
C CYS A 256 8.03 0.90 -12.71
N LEU A 257 7.83 0.62 -14.00
CA LEU A 257 8.91 0.39 -14.95
C LEU A 257 9.71 1.67 -15.22
N GLY A 258 9.02 2.79 -15.52
CA GLY A 258 9.67 4.10 -15.67
C GLY A 258 10.48 4.49 -14.42
N LYS A 259 9.89 4.34 -13.23
CA LYS A 259 10.58 4.58 -11.95
C LYS A 259 11.82 3.71 -11.76
N ALA A 260 11.74 2.42 -12.09
CA ALA A 260 12.88 1.51 -11.99
C ALA A 260 14.00 1.86 -12.99
N LEU A 261 13.65 2.27 -14.22
CA LEU A 261 14.59 2.74 -15.23
C LEU A 261 15.29 4.04 -14.81
N LEU A 262 14.56 5.01 -14.21
CA LEU A 262 15.16 6.22 -13.63
C LEU A 262 16.19 5.90 -12.53
N LYS A 263 15.90 4.93 -11.64
CA LYS A 263 16.87 4.50 -10.60
C LYS A 263 18.12 3.81 -11.17
N LEU A 264 18.05 3.31 -12.40
CA LEU A 264 19.19 2.75 -13.15
C LEU A 264 19.91 3.78 -14.03
N GLY A 265 19.46 5.03 -14.05
CA GLY A 265 19.99 6.08 -14.93
C GLY A 265 19.60 5.93 -16.40
N ARG A 266 18.72 4.98 -16.75
CA ARG A 266 18.24 4.69 -18.11
C ARG A 266 17.16 5.68 -18.50
N ARG A 267 17.54 6.96 -18.60
CA ARG A 267 16.63 8.11 -18.74
C ARG A 267 15.77 8.01 -20.00
N ASP A 268 16.37 7.78 -21.16
CA ASP A 268 15.64 7.79 -22.44
C ASP A 268 14.50 6.75 -22.46
N GLU A 269 14.77 5.51 -22.07
CA GLU A 269 13.77 4.44 -21.92
C GLU A 269 12.71 4.77 -20.83
N ALA A 270 13.07 5.55 -19.80
CA ALA A 270 12.12 5.98 -18.78
C ALA A 270 11.20 7.10 -19.31
N THR A 271 11.76 8.07 -20.04
CA THR A 271 11.03 9.17 -20.67
C THR A 271 9.95 8.64 -21.60
N GLU A 272 10.29 7.73 -22.53
CA GLU A 272 9.33 7.12 -23.46
C GLU A 272 8.10 6.52 -22.74
N VAL A 273 8.34 5.78 -21.64
CA VAL A 273 7.27 5.13 -20.88
C VAL A 273 6.47 6.13 -20.05
N LEU A 274 7.12 7.12 -19.44
CA LEU A 274 6.45 8.10 -18.57
C LEU A 274 5.68 9.16 -19.38
N GLU A 275 6.19 9.61 -20.53
CA GLU A 275 5.47 10.54 -21.42
C GLU A 275 4.18 9.92 -21.96
N ALA A 276 4.21 8.63 -22.34
CA ALA A 276 3.01 7.91 -22.76
C ALA A 276 1.94 7.83 -21.65
N LEU A 277 2.36 7.72 -20.38
CA LEU A 277 1.45 7.72 -19.23
C LEU A 277 0.93 9.12 -18.87
N ALA A 278 1.79 10.15 -18.95
CA ALA A 278 1.40 11.54 -18.77
C ALA A 278 0.39 11.98 -19.84
N ALA A 279 0.62 11.63 -21.11
CA ALA A 279 -0.33 11.85 -22.21
C ALA A 279 -1.66 11.09 -22.02
N ALA A 280 -1.65 9.97 -21.29
CA ALA A 280 -2.85 9.24 -20.87
C ALA A 280 -3.52 9.82 -19.59
N GLY A 281 -3.00 10.92 -19.04
CA GLY A 281 -3.54 11.63 -17.88
C GLY A 281 -3.21 11.00 -16.52
N LEU A 282 -2.11 10.25 -16.40
CA LEU A 282 -1.66 9.69 -15.12
C LEU A 282 -0.74 10.69 -14.39
N PRO A 283 -1.21 11.42 -13.36
CA PRO A 283 -0.45 12.52 -12.74
C PRO A 283 0.82 12.04 -12.04
N GLU A 284 0.91 10.77 -11.61
CA GLU A 284 2.15 10.21 -11.08
C GLU A 284 3.28 10.18 -12.11
N ALA A 285 2.99 10.01 -13.41
CA ALA A 285 4.01 10.01 -14.44
C ALA A 285 4.57 11.43 -14.68
N ASP A 286 3.69 12.43 -14.71
CA ASP A 286 4.06 13.85 -14.71
C ASP A 286 4.94 14.22 -13.50
N VAL A 287 4.66 13.68 -12.30
CA VAL A 287 5.51 13.92 -11.12
C VAL A 287 6.93 13.37 -11.31
N GLU A 288 7.08 12.15 -11.85
CA GLU A 288 8.40 11.55 -12.06
C GLU A 288 9.18 12.26 -13.20
N LEU A 289 8.50 12.66 -14.29
CA LEU A 289 9.08 13.49 -15.36
C LEU A 289 9.53 14.86 -14.83
N GLY A 290 8.66 15.54 -14.09
CA GLY A 290 8.96 16.84 -13.51
C GLY A 290 10.16 16.81 -12.55
N GLN A 291 10.26 15.77 -11.73
CA GLN A 291 11.43 15.54 -10.87
C GLN A 291 12.70 15.24 -11.66
N MET A 292 12.61 14.45 -12.74
CA MET A 292 13.74 14.14 -13.61
C MET A 292 14.29 15.40 -14.29
N LEU A 293 13.40 16.25 -14.81
CA LEU A 293 13.75 17.42 -15.63
C LEU A 293 14.24 18.63 -14.81
N ARG A 294 13.93 18.71 -13.49
CA ARG A 294 14.21 19.88 -12.63
C ARG A 294 15.65 20.42 -12.72
N GLY A 295 16.64 19.56 -12.99
CA GLY A 295 18.05 19.94 -13.12
C GLY A 295 18.58 20.16 -14.55
N THR A 296 17.78 19.91 -15.59
CA THR A 296 18.22 19.95 -17.01
C THR A 296 17.29 20.75 -17.92
N ASP A 297 15.98 20.61 -17.76
CA ASP A 297 14.97 21.48 -18.36
C ASP A 297 13.97 21.89 -17.28
N ARG A 298 14.27 23.03 -16.66
CA ARG A 298 13.43 23.57 -15.60
C ARG A 298 12.04 23.97 -16.10
N LYS A 299 11.88 24.37 -17.36
CA LYS A 299 10.58 24.79 -17.90
C LYS A 299 9.68 23.59 -18.17
N GLY A 300 10.23 22.52 -18.77
CA GLY A 300 9.54 21.23 -18.89
C GLY A 300 9.18 20.66 -17.51
N ALA A 301 10.07 20.79 -16.51
CA ALA A 301 9.78 20.39 -15.14
C ALA A 301 8.57 21.12 -14.54
N GLU A 302 8.50 22.44 -14.67
CA GLU A 302 7.36 23.25 -14.21
C GLU A 302 6.05 22.84 -14.93
N GLN A 303 6.10 22.58 -16.24
CA GLN A 303 4.95 22.16 -17.02
C GLN A 303 4.38 20.81 -16.57
N HIS A 304 5.21 19.79 -16.38
CA HIS A 304 4.77 18.49 -15.88
C HIS A 304 4.25 18.57 -14.44
N LEU A 305 4.96 19.26 -13.54
CA LEU A 305 4.49 19.40 -12.15
C LEU A 305 3.15 20.16 -12.05
N TYR A 306 2.92 21.14 -12.93
CA TYR A 306 1.62 21.82 -13.04
C TYR A 306 0.53 20.88 -13.57
N ALA A 307 0.82 20.09 -14.61
CA ALA A 307 -0.11 19.08 -15.13
C ALA A 307 -0.49 18.04 -14.05
N ALA A 308 0.48 17.55 -13.28
CA ALA A 308 0.21 16.67 -12.14
C ALA A 308 -0.72 17.32 -11.10
N ALA A 309 -0.43 18.58 -10.73
CA ALA A 309 -1.19 19.32 -9.74
C ALA A 309 -2.66 19.51 -10.15
N CYS A 310 -2.90 19.92 -11.40
CA CYS A 310 -4.24 20.04 -11.98
C CYS A 310 -4.97 18.69 -12.09
N ASN A 311 -4.26 17.59 -12.34
CA ASN A 311 -4.83 16.24 -12.46
C ASN A 311 -4.97 15.51 -11.11
N GLY A 312 -5.03 16.25 -9.99
CA GLY A 312 -5.42 15.73 -8.67
C GLY A 312 -4.28 15.45 -7.70
N ARG A 313 -3.02 15.78 -8.06
CA ARG A 313 -1.88 15.79 -7.13
C ARG A 313 -1.63 17.20 -6.59
N GLN A 314 -2.65 17.76 -5.93
CA GLN A 314 -2.64 19.14 -5.38
C GLN A 314 -1.44 19.40 -4.46
N ASP A 315 -0.89 18.38 -3.82
CA ASP A 315 0.35 18.44 -3.02
C ASP A 315 1.57 18.96 -3.80
N ILE A 316 1.57 18.81 -5.13
CA ILE A 316 2.65 19.25 -6.03
C ILE A 316 2.69 20.77 -6.21
N PHE A 317 1.61 21.50 -5.90
CA PHE A 317 1.68 22.97 -5.86
C PHE A 317 2.72 23.49 -4.84
N SER A 318 2.98 22.75 -3.76
CA SER A 318 4.08 23.07 -2.83
C SER A 318 5.46 22.99 -3.51
N HIS A 319 5.68 21.98 -4.36
CA HIS A 319 6.95 21.87 -5.12
C HIS A 319 7.08 22.99 -6.17
N LEU A 320 5.97 23.39 -6.81
CA LEU A 320 5.96 24.54 -7.72
C LEU A 320 6.26 25.85 -6.97
N SER A 321 5.77 26.00 -5.73
CA SER A 321 6.09 27.14 -4.85
C SER A 321 7.58 27.20 -4.51
N GLU A 322 8.18 26.08 -4.08
CA GLU A 322 9.62 25.96 -3.84
C GLU A 322 10.42 26.33 -5.10
N MET A 323 10.04 25.77 -6.25
CA MET A 323 10.68 26.08 -7.52
C MET A 323 10.58 27.58 -7.83
N ALA A 324 9.43 28.22 -7.69
CA ALA A 324 9.29 29.66 -7.97
C ALA A 324 10.25 30.53 -7.13
N LEU A 325 10.53 30.16 -5.88
CA LEU A 325 11.52 30.83 -5.03
C LEU A 325 12.96 30.61 -5.52
N GLU A 326 13.28 29.40 -5.97
CA GLU A 326 14.60 29.04 -6.53
C GLU A 326 14.90 29.68 -7.90
N GLN A 327 13.91 30.27 -8.58
CA GLN A 327 14.10 30.82 -9.91
C GLN A 327 15.16 31.94 -9.89
N GLU A 328 16.16 31.86 -10.77
CA GLU A 328 17.13 32.94 -10.97
C GLU A 328 16.69 33.86 -12.12
N GLY A 329 17.11 35.13 -12.10
CA GLY A 329 16.79 36.12 -13.14
C GLY A 329 15.39 36.75 -13.08
N SER A 330 14.50 36.28 -12.19
CA SER A 330 13.18 36.89 -11.95
C SER A 330 13.21 37.85 -10.74
N SER A 331 12.35 38.88 -10.75
CA SER A 331 12.22 39.84 -9.64
C SER A 331 11.96 39.11 -8.31
N PRO A 332 12.58 39.51 -7.19
CA PRO A 332 12.25 38.96 -5.87
C PRO A 332 10.76 39.08 -5.53
N GLU A 333 10.06 40.08 -6.07
CA GLU A 333 8.62 40.29 -5.87
C GLU A 333 7.78 39.30 -6.67
N ASP A 334 8.09 39.10 -7.96
CA ASP A 334 7.40 38.14 -8.82
C ASP A 334 7.57 36.70 -8.32
N ARG A 335 8.78 36.33 -7.88
CA ARG A 335 9.04 35.00 -7.28
C ARG A 335 8.23 34.76 -6.02
N ARG A 336 8.18 35.76 -5.13
CA ARG A 336 7.32 35.69 -3.93
C ARG A 336 5.84 35.59 -4.29
N ARG A 337 5.39 36.34 -5.29
CA ARG A 337 4.00 36.31 -5.76
C ARG A 337 3.61 34.91 -6.24
N TRP A 338 4.36 34.32 -7.17
CA TRP A 338 4.08 32.95 -7.65
C TRP A 338 4.20 31.90 -6.56
N ALA A 339 5.18 32.02 -5.66
CA ALA A 339 5.31 31.12 -4.52
C ALA A 339 4.08 31.18 -3.59
N MET A 340 3.53 32.39 -3.34
CA MET A 340 2.31 32.54 -2.54
C MET A 340 1.07 31.98 -3.24
N GLU A 341 0.87 32.22 -4.54
CA GLU A 341 -0.27 31.66 -5.28
C GLU A 341 -0.22 30.12 -5.32
N TRP A 342 0.95 29.54 -5.59
CA TRP A 342 1.12 28.09 -5.53
C TRP A 342 0.94 27.54 -4.11
N SER A 343 1.42 28.24 -3.07
CA SER A 343 1.14 27.84 -1.69
C SER A 343 -0.35 27.93 -1.32
N ARG A 344 -1.12 28.86 -1.93
CA ARG A 344 -2.57 28.94 -1.78
C ARG A 344 -3.26 27.77 -2.47
N LEU A 345 -2.89 27.45 -3.71
CA LEU A 345 -3.46 26.30 -4.44
C LEU A 345 -3.11 24.95 -3.81
N ALA A 346 -2.04 24.86 -3.03
CA ALA A 346 -1.68 23.68 -2.25
C ALA A 346 -2.60 23.43 -1.03
N ASP A 347 -3.30 24.46 -0.52
CA ASP A 347 -4.18 24.31 0.64
C ASP A 347 -5.56 23.75 0.23
N PRO A 348 -5.95 22.53 0.67
CA PRO A 348 -7.27 21.97 0.40
C PRO A 348 -8.42 22.71 1.10
N ARG A 349 -8.14 23.74 1.92
CA ARG A 349 -9.11 24.62 2.57
C ARG A 349 -9.23 25.99 1.91
N ALA A 350 -8.40 26.31 0.91
CA ALA A 350 -8.52 27.58 0.20
C ALA A 350 -9.86 27.65 -0.55
N GLU A 351 -10.61 28.73 -0.31
CA GLU A 351 -11.76 29.07 -1.14
C GLU A 351 -11.29 29.57 -2.52
N TYR A 352 -11.99 29.14 -3.57
CA TYR A 352 -11.66 29.37 -4.98
C TYR A 352 -12.57 30.42 -5.61
#